data_AF-A0A4Q2A4E3-F1
#
_entry.id   AF-A0A4Q2A4E3-F1
#
_cell.length_a   1.000
_cell.length_b   1.000
_cell.length_c   1.000
_cell.angle_alpha   90.00
_cell.angle_beta   90.00
_cell.angle_gamma   90.00
#
_symmetry.space_group_name_H-M   'P 1'
#
loop_
_entity.id
_entity.type
_entity.pdbx_description
1 polymer ?
#
loop_
_entity_poly.entity_id
_entity_poly.type
_entity_poly.pdbx_seq_one_letter_code
_entity_poly.pdbx_strand_id
1 'polypeptide(L)'
;MPVAASALYSRWWQLETWLRSLVYVELRSATGAAWARELPAGLATRQQKDDEIHYMPTPDAQDQLAYLDAGPLLQLTLDHWRLFGSYFPGVKIWTGRIEELKAIRNRIGHCRRPHDDDLDRLEQTLRDLDGGAFRATSSFNDQSRPNKDWSDILVGDWVHGNHSEAHLIEHARLQYDTAFSLALSKRPWAESLVANEGELGYRAGYVWHARWYFRGGRFFDLARFWRDIAIHKDLILLVCADSASSLQVSFSALDDQQQVSDVIGQCFHAALTNRGYHPSEDDPFDWARRFANVDPRVHAGTPWAGIDPAWEECSLFSA
;
A
#
# COMPACT_ATOMS: atom_id res chain seq x y z
N MET A 1 6.96 -27.99 -14.42
CA MET A 1 5.55 -27.71 -14.10
C MET A 1 4.72 -27.80 -15.38
N PRO A 2 3.51 -28.38 -15.37
CA PRO A 2 2.60 -28.26 -16.51
C PRO A 2 2.33 -26.78 -16.81
N VAL A 3 2.51 -26.35 -18.06
CA VAL A 3 2.46 -24.93 -18.47
C VAL A 3 1.16 -24.25 -18.01
N ALA A 4 0.01 -24.90 -18.26
CA ALA A 4 -1.30 -24.37 -17.86
C ALA A 4 -1.45 -24.17 -16.34
N ALA A 5 -0.95 -25.11 -15.54
CA ALA A 5 -1.01 -25.00 -14.08
C ALA A 5 -0.10 -23.87 -13.56
N SER A 6 1.07 -23.68 -14.18
CA SER A 6 1.99 -22.58 -13.84
C SER A 6 1.38 -21.21 -14.18
N ALA A 7 0.81 -21.06 -15.38
CA ALA A 7 0.16 -19.83 -15.79
C ALA A 7 -1.03 -19.48 -14.87
N LEU A 8 -1.86 -20.48 -14.56
CA LEU A 8 -2.99 -20.32 -13.65
C LEU A 8 -2.54 -19.93 -12.23
N TYR A 9 -1.48 -20.55 -11.72
CA TYR A 9 -0.91 -20.18 -10.42
C TYR A 9 -0.37 -18.75 -10.41
N SER A 10 0.35 -18.33 -11.46
CA SER A 10 0.88 -16.96 -11.58
C SER A 10 -0.24 -15.91 -11.58
N ARG A 11 -1.34 -16.16 -12.30
CA ARG A 11 -2.51 -15.27 -12.29
C ARG A 11 -3.23 -15.25 -10.96
N TRP A 12 -3.31 -16.39 -10.28
CA TRP A 12 -3.85 -16.47 -8.93
C TRP A 12 -3.00 -15.68 -7.94
N TRP A 13 -1.68 -15.81 -8.04
CA TRP A 13 -0.74 -15.04 -7.24
C TRP A 13 -0.93 -13.54 -7.45
N GLN A 14 -1.08 -13.09 -8.70
CA GLN A 14 -1.37 -11.71 -9.04
C GLN A 14 -2.67 -11.20 -8.39
N LEU A 15 -3.76 -11.98 -8.49
CA LEU A 15 -5.04 -11.66 -7.86
C LEU A 15 -4.93 -11.57 -6.33
N GLU A 16 -4.37 -12.59 -5.67
CA GLU A 16 -4.27 -12.60 -4.21
C GLU A 16 -3.36 -11.49 -3.70
N THR A 17 -2.23 -11.21 -4.36
CA THR A 17 -1.31 -10.12 -3.99
C THR A 17 -2.01 -8.76 -4.05
N TRP A 18 -2.74 -8.50 -5.14
CA TRP A 18 -3.50 -7.27 -5.27
C TRP A 18 -4.62 -7.17 -4.22
N LEU A 19 -5.38 -8.25 -4.01
CA LEU A 19 -6.44 -8.28 -3.01
C LEU A 19 -5.93 -8.05 -1.58
N ARG A 20 -4.80 -8.65 -1.19
CA ARG A 20 -4.20 -8.42 0.13
C ARG A 20 -3.82 -6.96 0.30
N SER A 21 -3.16 -6.37 -0.69
CA SER A 21 -2.77 -4.96 -0.66
C SER A 21 -3.99 -4.03 -0.60
N LEU A 22 -5.02 -4.29 -1.40
CA LEU A 22 -6.29 -3.54 -1.34
C LEU A 22 -6.97 -3.67 0.03
N VAL A 23 -7.13 -4.89 0.54
CA VAL A 23 -7.75 -5.16 1.84
C VAL A 23 -7.00 -4.45 2.96
N TYR A 24 -5.68 -4.52 2.95
CA TYR A 24 -4.84 -3.83 3.91
C TYR A 24 -5.08 -2.31 3.89
N VAL A 25 -4.97 -1.67 2.72
CA VAL A 25 -5.14 -0.22 2.57
C VAL A 25 -6.53 0.22 3.03
N GLU A 26 -7.60 -0.48 2.63
CA GLU A 26 -8.96 -0.07 2.98
C GLU A 26 -9.26 -0.29 4.47
N LEU A 27 -8.88 -1.42 5.05
CA LEU A 27 -9.09 -1.67 6.48
C LEU A 27 -8.26 -0.71 7.35
N ARG A 28 -6.98 -0.47 7.00
CA ARG A 28 -6.10 0.48 7.72
C ARG A 28 -6.61 1.92 7.62
N SER A 29 -7.19 2.30 6.49
CA SER A 29 -7.83 3.60 6.30
C SER A 29 -9.17 3.71 7.06
N ALA A 30 -9.91 2.61 7.24
CA ALA A 30 -11.20 2.60 7.91
C ALA A 30 -11.14 2.52 9.43
N THR A 31 -10.12 1.86 9.99
CA THR A 31 -10.08 1.51 11.41
C THR A 31 -8.75 1.87 12.10
N GLY A 32 -7.81 2.47 11.37
CA GLY A 32 -6.53 2.86 11.94
C GLY A 32 -5.75 1.64 12.42
N ALA A 33 -5.01 1.78 13.52
CA ALA A 33 -4.19 0.71 14.10
C ALA A 33 -4.99 -0.55 14.48
N ALA A 34 -6.33 -0.45 14.59
CA ALA A 34 -7.20 -1.55 14.95
C ALA A 34 -7.55 -2.50 13.78
N TRP A 35 -7.08 -2.24 12.56
CA TRP A 35 -7.45 -2.99 11.34
C TRP A 35 -7.30 -4.51 11.43
N ALA A 36 -6.28 -4.99 12.14
CA ALA A 36 -6.04 -6.41 12.32
C ALA A 36 -7.19 -7.13 13.07
N ARG A 37 -8.01 -6.39 13.83
CA ARG A 37 -9.18 -6.94 14.54
C ARG A 37 -10.32 -7.32 13.61
N GLU A 38 -10.34 -6.78 12.40
CA GLU A 38 -11.31 -7.13 11.36
C GLU A 38 -10.95 -8.44 10.66
N LEU A 39 -9.76 -8.98 10.91
CA LEU A 39 -9.33 -10.24 10.31
C LEU A 39 -9.88 -11.46 11.06
N PRO A 40 -10.04 -12.61 10.38
CA PRO A 40 -10.43 -13.86 11.04
C PRO A 40 -9.49 -14.25 12.18
N ALA A 41 -10.06 -14.86 13.23
CA ALA A 41 -9.30 -15.29 14.39
C ALA A 41 -8.24 -16.36 14.05
N GLY A 42 -7.13 -16.35 14.78
CA GLY A 42 -6.07 -17.37 14.68
C GLY A 42 -4.96 -17.09 13.66
N LEU A 43 -5.05 -16.00 12.89
CA LEU A 43 -3.96 -15.59 11.98
C LEU A 43 -2.68 -15.23 12.74
N ALA A 44 -2.80 -14.47 13.83
CA ALA A 44 -1.66 -14.14 14.69
C ALA A 44 -0.96 -15.40 15.25
N THR A 45 -1.72 -16.46 15.53
CA THR A 45 -1.13 -17.75 15.97
C THR A 45 -0.41 -18.46 14.83
N ARG A 46 -0.89 -18.36 13.58
CA ARG A 46 -0.20 -18.93 12.42
C ARG A 46 1.11 -18.19 12.15
N GLN A 47 1.07 -16.86 12.23
CA GLN A 47 2.23 -15.99 12.12
C GLN A 47 3.29 -16.32 13.17
N GLN A 48 2.90 -16.40 14.44
CA GLN A 48 3.82 -16.76 15.52
C GLN A 48 4.50 -18.13 15.31
N LYS A 49 3.78 -19.11 14.75
CA LYS A 49 4.37 -20.42 14.43
C LYS A 49 5.37 -20.37 13.29
N ASP A 50 5.15 -19.50 12.31
CA ASP A 50 6.10 -19.30 11.21
C ASP A 50 7.35 -18.55 11.69
N ASP A 51 7.19 -17.61 12.63
CA ASP A 51 8.30 -16.90 13.27
C ASP A 51 9.26 -17.85 14.02
N GLU A 52 8.80 -19.03 14.46
CA GLU A 52 9.66 -20.09 15.05
C GLU A 52 10.60 -20.74 14.01
N ILE A 53 10.30 -20.62 12.70
CA ILE A 53 11.07 -21.19 11.59
C ILE A 53 12.13 -20.19 11.11
N HIS A 54 13.12 -19.92 11.97
CA HIS A 54 14.13 -18.88 11.73
C HIS A 54 15.03 -19.08 10.49
N TYR A 55 15.06 -20.26 9.88
CA TYR A 55 15.97 -20.59 8.77
C TYR A 55 15.35 -20.40 7.37
N MET A 56 14.05 -20.08 7.28
CA MET A 56 13.36 -19.78 6.01
C MET A 56 12.47 -18.53 6.14
N PRO A 57 13.02 -17.38 6.56
CA PRO A 57 12.23 -16.16 6.68
C PRO A 57 11.74 -15.73 5.29
N THR A 58 10.48 -15.32 5.21
CA THR A 58 9.90 -14.69 4.02
C THR A 58 9.64 -13.21 4.28
N PRO A 59 9.64 -12.35 3.24
CA PRO A 59 9.25 -10.94 3.39
C PRO A 59 7.84 -10.76 3.97
N ASP A 60 6.98 -11.76 3.75
CA ASP A 60 5.58 -11.77 4.15
C ASP A 60 5.37 -12.22 5.61
N ALA A 61 6.44 -12.65 6.31
CA ALA A 61 6.33 -13.21 7.66
C ALA A 61 5.61 -12.27 8.65
N GLN A 62 5.76 -10.95 8.46
CA GLN A 62 5.16 -9.92 9.30
C GLN A 62 3.78 -9.43 8.80
N ASP A 63 3.30 -9.92 7.64
CA ASP A 63 1.98 -9.59 7.09
C ASP A 63 0.92 -10.63 7.51
N GLN A 64 -0.03 -10.22 8.35
CA GLN A 64 -1.12 -11.10 8.78
C GLN A 64 -2.02 -11.57 7.62
N LEU A 65 -2.14 -10.80 6.54
CA LEU A 65 -2.94 -11.17 5.36
C LEU A 65 -2.26 -12.27 4.53
N ALA A 66 -0.94 -12.44 4.62
CA ALA A 66 -0.23 -13.53 3.96
C ALA A 66 -0.67 -14.92 4.49
N TYR A 67 -1.10 -14.99 5.75
CA TYR A 67 -1.60 -16.21 6.39
C TYR A 67 -3.09 -16.50 6.13
N LEU A 68 -3.74 -15.63 5.35
CA LEU A 68 -5.12 -15.76 4.95
C LEU A 68 -5.24 -16.50 3.61
N ASP A 69 -5.98 -17.61 3.63
CA ASP A 69 -6.30 -18.38 2.44
C ASP A 69 -7.22 -17.57 1.49
N ALA A 70 -7.18 -17.89 0.19
CA ALA A 70 -7.93 -17.16 -0.84
C ALA A 70 -9.44 -17.08 -0.56
N GLY A 71 -10.05 -18.14 -0.01
CA GLY A 71 -11.49 -18.18 0.30
C GLY A 71 -11.89 -17.11 1.32
N PRO A 72 -11.31 -17.13 2.54
CA PRO A 72 -11.48 -16.07 3.53
C PRO A 72 -11.09 -14.67 3.03
N LEU A 73 -10.02 -14.53 2.25
CA LEU A 73 -9.62 -13.23 1.67
C LEU A 73 -10.70 -12.65 0.75
N LEU A 74 -11.28 -13.49 -0.12
CA LEU A 74 -12.41 -13.10 -0.96
C LEU A 74 -13.65 -12.76 -0.12
N GLN A 75 -13.90 -13.52 0.96
CA GLN A 75 -15.05 -13.29 1.84
C GLN A 75 -14.96 -11.93 2.57
N LEU A 76 -13.76 -11.51 3.00
CA LEU A 76 -13.56 -10.18 3.60
C LEU A 76 -14.05 -9.04 2.71
N THR A 77 -13.90 -9.17 1.39
CA THR A 77 -14.38 -8.14 0.45
C THR A 77 -15.91 -7.99 0.46
N LEU A 78 -16.64 -9.08 0.75
CA LEU A 78 -18.09 -9.07 0.90
C LEU A 78 -18.51 -8.60 2.29
N ASP A 79 -17.84 -9.08 3.33
CA ASP A 79 -18.16 -8.75 4.73
C ASP A 79 -18.03 -7.25 4.99
N HIS A 80 -17.09 -6.59 4.30
CA HIS A 80 -16.87 -5.14 4.34
C HIS A 80 -17.28 -4.44 3.04
N TRP A 81 -18.41 -4.82 2.45
CA TRP A 81 -18.87 -4.30 1.15
C TRP A 81 -18.90 -2.75 1.06
N ARG A 82 -19.16 -2.05 2.17
CA ARG A 82 -19.12 -0.58 2.22
C ARG A 82 -17.75 -0.02 1.77
N LEU A 83 -16.66 -0.70 2.11
CA LEU A 83 -15.29 -0.27 1.78
C LEU A 83 -14.90 -0.67 0.36
N PHE A 84 -15.39 -1.82 -0.10
CA PHE A 84 -14.91 -2.47 -1.32
C PHE A 84 -15.81 -2.27 -2.54
N GLY A 85 -17.11 -2.02 -2.35
CA GLY A 85 -18.11 -2.04 -3.43
C GLY A 85 -17.86 -1.06 -4.56
N SER A 86 -17.01 -0.04 -4.36
CA SER A 86 -16.57 0.89 -5.41
C SER A 86 -15.54 0.31 -6.39
N TYR A 87 -14.93 -0.83 -6.06
CA TYR A 87 -13.82 -1.46 -6.80
C TYR A 87 -14.20 -2.79 -7.44
N PHE A 88 -15.32 -3.40 -7.05
CA PHE A 88 -15.74 -4.70 -7.54
C PHE A 88 -17.00 -4.57 -8.42
N PRO A 89 -17.27 -5.56 -9.29
CA PRO A 89 -18.57 -5.71 -9.92
C PRO A 89 -19.69 -5.73 -8.88
N GLY A 90 -20.92 -5.38 -9.26
CA GLY A 90 -22.04 -5.33 -8.31
C GLY A 90 -22.16 -6.61 -7.44
N VAL A 91 -22.54 -6.45 -6.17
CA VAL A 91 -22.42 -7.49 -5.14
C VAL A 91 -22.88 -8.89 -5.57
N LYS A 92 -24.00 -8.99 -6.30
CA LYS A 92 -24.51 -10.28 -6.81
C LYS A 92 -23.55 -10.96 -7.79
N ILE A 93 -22.96 -10.18 -8.70
CA ILE A 93 -21.97 -10.66 -9.68
C ILE A 93 -20.71 -11.09 -8.94
N TRP A 94 -20.24 -10.27 -7.99
CA TRP A 94 -19.03 -10.57 -7.24
C TRP A 94 -19.18 -11.81 -6.35
N THR A 95 -20.30 -11.98 -5.65
CA THR A 95 -20.60 -13.21 -4.90
C THR A 95 -20.57 -14.44 -5.79
N GLY A 96 -21.19 -14.39 -6.98
CA GLY A 96 -21.13 -15.50 -7.94
C GLY A 96 -19.70 -15.78 -8.41
N ARG A 97 -18.91 -14.74 -8.65
CA ARG A 97 -17.52 -14.86 -9.07
C ARG A 97 -16.63 -15.50 -8.00
N ILE A 98 -16.86 -15.17 -6.73
CA ILE A 98 -16.13 -15.76 -5.60
C ILE A 98 -16.30 -17.29 -5.57
N GLU A 99 -17.50 -17.80 -5.81
CA GLU A 99 -17.75 -19.25 -5.81
C GLU A 99 -17.02 -19.96 -6.96
N GLU A 100 -17.01 -19.35 -8.15
CA GLU A 100 -16.22 -19.84 -9.29
C GLU A 100 -14.71 -19.84 -8.98
N LEU A 101 -14.21 -18.71 -8.48
CA LEU A 101 -12.81 -18.54 -8.09
C LEU A 101 -12.38 -19.58 -7.04
N LYS A 102 -13.19 -19.79 -5.99
CA LYS A 102 -12.92 -20.85 -4.98
C LYS A 102 -12.79 -22.22 -5.62
N ALA A 103 -13.66 -22.57 -6.58
CA ALA A 103 -13.60 -23.84 -7.28
C ALA A 103 -12.31 -24.00 -8.10
N ILE A 104 -11.88 -22.93 -8.80
CA ILE A 104 -10.60 -22.90 -9.55
C ILE A 104 -9.41 -23.06 -8.57
N ARG A 105 -9.38 -22.26 -7.49
CA ARG A 105 -8.30 -22.28 -6.50
C ARG A 105 -8.15 -23.64 -5.82
N ASN A 106 -9.27 -24.30 -5.52
CA ASN A 106 -9.30 -25.62 -4.91
C ASN A 106 -8.65 -26.69 -5.80
N ARG A 107 -8.83 -26.63 -7.13
CA ARG A 107 -8.17 -27.56 -8.05
C ARG A 107 -6.65 -27.40 -8.01
N ILE A 108 -6.14 -26.18 -8.15
CA ILE A 108 -4.69 -25.93 -8.16
C ILE A 108 -4.05 -26.17 -6.78
N GLY A 109 -4.76 -25.85 -5.70
CA GLY A 109 -4.29 -26.06 -4.32
C GLY A 109 -4.08 -27.53 -3.97
N HIS A 110 -4.79 -28.44 -4.64
CA HIS A 110 -4.63 -29.89 -4.48
C HIS A 110 -3.88 -30.55 -5.64
N CYS A 111 -3.14 -29.76 -6.43
CA CYS A 111 -2.39 -30.24 -7.60
C CYS A 111 -3.24 -31.06 -8.59
N ARG A 112 -4.55 -30.78 -8.65
CA ARG A 112 -5.45 -31.40 -9.63
C ARG A 112 -5.27 -30.70 -10.97
N ARG A 113 -5.52 -31.44 -12.06
CA ARG A 113 -5.51 -30.86 -13.40
C ARG A 113 -6.55 -29.73 -13.48
N PRO A 114 -6.17 -28.52 -13.92
CA PRO A 114 -7.13 -27.44 -14.18
C PRO A 114 -8.15 -27.85 -15.24
N HIS A 115 -9.32 -27.22 -15.23
CA HIS A 115 -10.24 -27.25 -16.36
C HIS A 115 -9.66 -26.37 -17.48
N ASP A 116 -9.98 -26.68 -18.74
CA ASP A 116 -9.44 -25.97 -19.91
C ASP A 116 -9.77 -24.46 -19.86
N ASP A 117 -10.98 -24.09 -19.42
CA ASP A 117 -11.41 -22.69 -19.24
C ASP A 117 -10.91 -21.98 -17.96
N ASP A 118 -10.21 -22.66 -17.04
CA ASP A 118 -9.91 -22.07 -15.72
C ASP A 118 -9.05 -20.81 -15.81
N LEU A 119 -8.09 -20.81 -16.74
CA LEU A 119 -7.23 -19.66 -16.99
C LEU A 119 -8.03 -18.50 -17.58
N ASP A 120 -8.83 -18.75 -18.62
CA ASP A 120 -9.63 -17.72 -19.29
C ASP A 120 -10.63 -17.05 -18.33
N ARG A 121 -11.25 -17.82 -17.45
CA ARG A 121 -12.18 -17.28 -16.42
C ARG A 121 -11.46 -16.40 -15.42
N LEU A 122 -10.25 -16.79 -14.99
CA LEU A 122 -9.46 -15.99 -14.07
C LEU A 122 -8.96 -14.71 -14.76
N GLU A 123 -8.48 -14.80 -15.99
CA GLU A 123 -8.07 -13.61 -16.75
C GLU A 123 -9.23 -12.67 -17.04
N GLN A 124 -10.42 -13.20 -17.36
CA GLN A 124 -11.62 -12.38 -17.49
C GLN A 124 -11.95 -11.69 -16.18
N THR A 125 -11.81 -12.38 -15.05
CA THR A 125 -12.02 -11.78 -13.73
C THR A 125 -11.04 -10.65 -13.47
N LEU A 126 -9.76 -10.83 -13.79
CA LEU A 126 -8.75 -9.78 -13.66
C LEU A 126 -9.09 -8.55 -14.53
N ARG A 127 -9.50 -8.76 -15.78
CA ARG A 127 -9.97 -7.67 -16.66
C ARG A 127 -11.20 -6.95 -16.09
N ASP A 128 -12.15 -7.69 -15.53
CA ASP A 128 -13.34 -7.11 -14.88
C ASP A 128 -12.96 -6.28 -13.64
N LEU A 129 -11.80 -6.53 -13.02
CA LEU A 129 -11.28 -5.82 -11.85
C LEU A 129 -10.37 -4.64 -12.20
N ASP A 130 -9.88 -4.52 -13.44
CA ASP A 130 -8.90 -3.48 -13.84
C ASP A 130 -9.38 -2.07 -13.48
N GLY A 131 -10.61 -1.70 -13.84
CA GLY A 131 -11.15 -0.37 -13.53
C GLY A 131 -11.26 -0.11 -12.01
N GLY A 132 -11.57 -1.15 -11.23
CA GLY A 132 -11.59 -1.07 -9.78
C GLY A 132 -10.20 -0.92 -9.16
N ALA A 133 -9.23 -1.65 -9.69
CA ALA A 133 -7.83 -1.57 -9.30
C ALA A 133 -7.23 -0.20 -9.63
N PHE A 134 -7.52 0.33 -10.82
CA PHE A 134 -7.17 1.69 -11.20
C PHE A 134 -7.79 2.70 -10.24
N ARG A 135 -9.10 2.59 -9.94
CA ARG A 135 -9.78 3.50 -9.00
C ARG A 135 -9.18 3.47 -7.59
N ALA A 136 -8.84 2.29 -7.07
CA ALA A 136 -8.26 2.14 -5.75
C ALA A 136 -6.89 2.83 -5.65
N THR A 137 -6.04 2.63 -6.65
CA THR A 137 -4.67 3.16 -6.70
C THR A 137 -4.65 4.65 -7.04
N SER A 138 -5.38 5.08 -8.07
CA SER A 138 -5.51 6.50 -8.43
C SER A 138 -6.08 7.34 -7.28
N SER A 139 -7.11 6.88 -6.56
CA SER A 139 -7.63 7.62 -5.38
C SER A 139 -6.66 7.66 -4.19
N PHE A 140 -5.67 6.76 -4.13
CA PHE A 140 -4.59 6.84 -3.14
C PHE A 140 -3.55 7.91 -3.55
N ASN A 141 -3.31 8.02 -4.85
CA ASN A 141 -2.34 8.95 -5.44
C ASN A 141 -2.93 10.33 -5.75
N ASP A 142 -4.26 10.46 -5.75
CA ASP A 142 -4.99 11.73 -5.85
C ASP A 142 -4.83 12.51 -4.55
N GLN A 143 -3.70 13.19 -4.47
CA GLN A 143 -3.22 13.86 -3.27
C GLN A 143 -3.40 15.37 -3.41
N SER A 144 -3.99 15.96 -2.38
CA SER A 144 -4.18 17.40 -2.24
C SER A 144 -3.34 17.94 -1.08
N ARG A 145 -3.00 19.24 -1.15
CA ARG A 145 -2.37 19.90 -0.01
C ARG A 145 -3.40 20.06 1.11
N PRO A 146 -3.04 19.83 2.38
CA PRO A 146 -3.94 20.11 3.49
C PRO A 146 -4.30 21.59 3.55
N ASN A 147 -5.47 21.89 4.11
CA ASN A 147 -5.81 23.27 4.43
C ASN A 147 -4.83 23.81 5.47
N LYS A 148 -4.21 24.96 5.19
CA LYS A 148 -3.22 25.57 6.08
C LYS A 148 -3.83 26.13 7.35
N ASP A 149 -5.12 26.41 7.33
CA ASP A 149 -5.85 26.96 8.47
C ASP A 149 -6.34 25.88 9.43
N TRP A 150 -6.06 24.59 9.14
CA TRP A 150 -6.44 23.50 10.02
C TRP A 150 -5.64 23.50 11.32
N SER A 151 -6.32 23.16 12.43
CA SER A 151 -5.72 23.00 13.75
C SER A 151 -5.02 21.65 13.98
N ASP A 152 -5.00 20.76 12.98
CA ASP A 152 -4.31 19.48 13.06
C ASP A 152 -2.81 19.65 13.40
N ILE A 153 -2.31 18.78 14.28
CA ILE A 153 -0.90 18.79 14.72
C ILE A 153 0.02 18.70 13.50
N LEU A 154 -0.28 17.78 12.58
CA LEU A 154 0.52 17.60 11.37
C LEU A 154 0.62 18.86 10.49
N VAL A 155 -0.44 19.68 10.47
CA VAL A 155 -0.43 20.95 9.75
C VAL A 155 0.43 21.97 10.49
N GLY A 156 0.24 22.14 11.79
CA GLY A 156 1.12 22.97 12.62
C GLY A 156 2.59 22.60 12.50
N ASP A 157 2.88 21.31 12.56
CA ASP A 157 4.23 20.76 12.63
C ASP A 157 4.97 20.80 11.30
N TRP A 158 4.34 20.35 10.22
CA TRP A 158 5.02 20.10 8.95
C TRP A 158 4.67 21.11 7.85
N VAL A 159 3.57 21.85 7.98
CA VAL A 159 3.23 22.95 7.06
C VAL A 159 3.71 24.29 7.61
N HIS A 160 3.55 24.52 8.92
CA HIS A 160 4.00 25.76 9.58
C HIS A 160 5.37 25.63 10.26
N GLY A 161 5.90 24.43 10.39
CA GLY A 161 7.27 24.20 10.88
C GLY A 161 7.41 24.23 12.39
N ASN A 162 6.35 23.90 13.14
CA ASN A 162 6.37 23.91 14.60
C ASN A 162 7.05 22.66 15.22
N HIS A 163 7.25 21.59 14.44
CA HIS A 163 7.92 20.40 14.93
C HIS A 163 9.40 20.64 15.17
N SER A 164 9.97 19.99 16.20
CA SER A 164 11.39 20.11 16.54
C SER A 164 12.31 19.77 15.36
N GLU A 165 11.93 18.80 14.54
CA GLU A 165 12.67 18.36 13.34
C GLU A 165 12.27 19.10 12.04
N ALA A 166 11.33 20.04 12.08
CA ALA A 166 10.92 20.77 10.86
C ALA A 166 12.06 21.61 10.27
N HIS A 167 13.06 21.97 11.08
CA HIS A 167 14.29 22.63 10.62
C HIS A 167 15.05 21.81 9.56
N LEU A 168 14.86 20.49 9.52
CA LEU A 168 15.45 19.61 8.51
C LEU A 168 14.95 19.90 7.10
N ILE A 169 13.74 20.46 6.94
CA ILE A 169 13.20 20.79 5.61
C ILE A 169 14.13 21.80 4.93
N GLU A 170 14.45 22.89 5.62
CA GLU A 170 15.29 23.95 5.07
C GLU A 170 16.75 23.48 4.97
N HIS A 171 17.25 22.76 5.98
CA HIS A 171 18.58 22.15 5.91
C HIS A 171 18.71 21.24 4.68
N ALA A 172 17.71 20.39 4.43
CA ALA A 172 17.74 19.42 3.34
C ALA A 172 17.59 20.06 1.96
N ARG A 173 16.79 21.12 1.86
CA ARG A 173 16.68 21.95 0.66
C ARG A 173 18.04 22.59 0.32
N LEU A 174 18.69 23.19 1.30
CA LEU A 174 19.95 23.93 1.10
C LEU A 174 21.15 23.01 0.86
N GLN A 175 21.32 21.98 1.67
CA GLN A 175 22.50 21.11 1.61
C GLN A 175 22.38 20.02 0.56
N TYR A 176 21.15 19.62 0.25
CA TYR A 176 20.92 18.40 -0.50
C TYR A 176 19.84 18.50 -1.57
N ASP A 177 19.38 19.70 -1.94
CA ASP A 177 18.36 19.89 -2.98
C ASP A 177 17.18 18.90 -2.83
N THR A 178 16.79 18.65 -1.58
CA THR A 178 15.71 17.72 -1.23
C THR A 178 14.46 18.53 -0.93
N ALA A 179 13.36 18.17 -1.56
CA ALA A 179 12.06 18.78 -1.29
C ALA A 179 11.24 17.86 -0.38
N PHE A 180 10.49 18.48 0.53
CA PHE A 180 9.53 17.79 1.39
C PHE A 180 8.13 18.39 1.19
N SER A 181 7.10 17.54 1.25
CA SER A 181 5.71 18.00 1.30
C SER A 181 4.83 17.05 2.09
N LEU A 182 3.88 17.61 2.85
CA LEU A 182 2.75 16.89 3.41
C LEU A 182 1.53 17.02 2.49
N ALA A 183 0.85 15.90 2.25
CA ALA A 183 -0.36 15.83 1.43
C ALA A 183 -1.41 14.90 2.04
N LEU A 184 -2.61 14.94 1.49
CA LEU A 184 -3.77 14.16 1.93
C LEU A 184 -4.43 13.49 0.72
N SER A 185 -4.81 12.22 0.84
CA SER A 185 -5.72 11.57 -0.11
C SER A 185 -6.98 11.09 0.58
N LYS A 186 -8.03 10.84 -0.22
CA LYS A 186 -9.34 10.40 0.24
C LYS A 186 -9.72 9.06 -0.42
N ARG A 187 -10.12 8.08 0.39
CA ARG A 187 -10.68 6.81 -0.12
C ARG A 187 -12.08 7.05 -0.72
N PRO A 188 -12.45 6.40 -1.83
CA PRO A 188 -13.74 6.53 -2.50
C PRO A 188 -15.00 6.36 -1.65
N TRP A 189 -14.96 5.50 -0.62
CA TRP A 189 -16.09 5.27 0.29
C TRP A 189 -16.16 6.26 1.44
N ALA A 190 -15.14 7.11 1.60
CA ALA A 190 -15.04 8.06 2.71
C ALA A 190 -16.04 9.21 2.55
N GLU A 191 -16.54 9.70 3.68
CA GLU A 191 -17.40 10.88 3.72
C GLU A 191 -16.60 12.13 3.31
N SER A 192 -17.19 13.02 2.53
CA SER A 192 -16.52 14.26 2.14
C SER A 192 -16.43 15.23 3.31
N LEU A 193 -15.37 16.04 3.34
CA LEU A 193 -15.24 17.13 4.30
C LEU A 193 -16.36 18.15 4.09
N VAL A 194 -16.83 18.73 5.20
CA VAL A 194 -17.80 19.83 5.16
C VAL A 194 -17.05 21.13 4.90
N ALA A 195 -17.64 22.03 4.12
CA ALA A 195 -17.05 23.34 3.89
C ALA A 195 -16.83 24.08 5.22
N ASN A 196 -15.63 24.64 5.41
CA ASN A 196 -15.19 25.35 6.61
C ASN A 196 -14.94 24.49 7.86
N GLU A 197 -14.72 23.18 7.72
CA GLU A 197 -14.14 22.39 8.82
C GLU A 197 -12.75 22.94 9.18
N GLY A 198 -12.53 23.22 10.46
CA GLY A 198 -11.30 23.77 11.02
C GLY A 198 -10.21 22.73 11.28
N GLU A 199 -10.48 21.44 11.04
CA GLU A 199 -9.53 20.34 11.14
C GLU A 199 -10.01 19.14 10.33
N LEU A 200 -9.08 18.25 9.98
CA LEU A 200 -9.40 16.91 9.52
C LEU A 200 -9.80 16.01 10.69
N GLY A 201 -9.00 16.04 11.77
CA GLY A 201 -9.16 15.21 12.96
C GLY A 201 -8.98 13.72 12.70
N TYR A 202 -9.52 12.89 13.60
CA TYR A 202 -9.55 11.43 13.47
C TYR A 202 -10.64 11.00 12.48
N ARG A 203 -10.30 10.91 11.19
CA ARG A 203 -11.30 10.67 10.12
C ARG A 203 -11.02 9.42 9.31
N ALA A 204 -12.01 8.51 9.27
CA ALA A 204 -11.93 7.29 8.48
C ALA A 204 -11.87 7.60 6.98
N GLY A 205 -11.01 6.88 6.28
CA GLY A 205 -10.87 6.95 4.82
C GLY A 205 -10.02 8.12 4.34
N TYR A 206 -9.33 8.82 5.24
CA TYR A 206 -8.34 9.83 4.90
C TYR A 206 -6.94 9.33 5.24
N VAL A 207 -5.98 9.65 4.37
CA VAL A 207 -4.59 9.20 4.48
C VAL A 207 -3.66 10.40 4.35
N TRP A 208 -2.76 10.54 5.31
CA TRP A 208 -1.67 11.51 5.27
C TRP A 208 -0.48 10.93 4.49
N HIS A 209 0.19 11.77 3.71
CA HIS A 209 1.35 11.40 2.90
C HIS A 209 2.49 12.37 3.16
N ALA A 210 3.57 11.87 3.76
CA ALA A 210 4.83 12.59 3.87
C ALA A 210 5.71 12.21 2.68
N ARG A 211 6.13 13.19 1.88
CA ARG A 211 6.86 12.96 0.62
C ARG A 211 8.20 13.66 0.63
N TRP A 212 9.23 12.94 0.19
CA TRP A 212 10.57 13.44 -0.06
C TRP A 212 10.94 13.22 -1.51
N TYR A 213 11.53 14.24 -2.12
CA TYR A 213 12.08 14.15 -3.48
C TYR A 213 13.54 14.59 -3.45
N PHE A 214 14.44 13.68 -3.82
CA PHE A 214 15.88 13.85 -3.80
C PHE A 214 16.38 14.21 -5.21
N ARG A 215 16.97 15.39 -5.37
CA ARG A 215 17.55 15.80 -6.65
C ARG A 215 19.05 15.51 -6.74
N GLY A 216 19.57 15.60 -7.96
CA GLY A 216 21.00 15.55 -8.25
C GLY A 216 21.58 14.14 -8.38
N GLY A 217 20.80 13.17 -8.86
CA GLY A 217 21.27 11.79 -9.07
C GLY A 217 21.53 11.02 -7.77
N ARG A 218 20.88 11.42 -6.67
CA ARG A 218 20.97 10.72 -5.40
C ARG A 218 20.01 9.54 -5.38
N PHE A 219 20.48 8.44 -4.82
CA PHE A 219 19.74 7.19 -4.74
C PHE A 219 19.19 6.97 -3.34
N PHE A 220 18.01 6.34 -3.28
CA PHE A 220 17.34 5.92 -2.07
C PHE A 220 17.24 4.39 -1.94
N ASP A 221 17.78 3.82 -0.88
CA ASP A 221 17.68 2.38 -0.59
C ASP A 221 16.45 2.08 0.29
N LEU A 222 15.33 1.66 -0.31
CA LEU A 222 14.11 1.36 0.45
C LEU A 222 14.29 0.25 1.49
N ALA A 223 15.13 -0.75 1.22
CA ALA A 223 15.35 -1.86 2.14
C ALA A 223 16.09 -1.39 3.40
N ARG A 224 17.10 -0.54 3.24
CA ARG A 224 17.79 0.08 4.37
C ARG A 224 16.86 1.03 5.14
N PHE A 225 16.12 1.91 4.44
CA PHE A 225 15.15 2.79 5.08
C PHE A 225 14.14 2.01 5.94
N TRP A 226 13.59 0.93 5.40
CA TRP A 226 12.63 0.08 6.10
C TRP A 226 13.20 -0.56 7.36
N ARG A 227 14.50 -0.88 7.38
CA ARG A 227 15.18 -1.37 8.59
C ARG A 227 15.40 -0.26 9.60
N ASP A 228 15.79 0.92 9.15
CA ASP A 228 16.14 2.05 10.03
C ASP A 228 14.91 2.56 10.81
N ILE A 229 13.69 2.36 10.30
CA ILE A 229 12.43 2.73 10.96
C ILE A 229 11.71 1.57 11.65
N ALA A 230 12.41 0.47 11.97
CA ALA A 230 11.80 -0.78 12.44
C ALA A 230 10.79 -0.63 13.59
N ILE A 231 11.06 0.27 14.54
CA ILE A 231 10.20 0.48 15.71
C ILE A 231 8.91 1.27 15.41
N HIS A 232 8.77 1.83 14.20
CA HIS A 232 7.65 2.69 13.81
C HIS A 232 6.73 2.07 12.75
N LYS A 233 7.02 0.84 12.31
CA LYS A 233 6.33 0.17 11.20
C LYS A 233 4.82 0.01 11.42
N ASP A 234 4.35 -0.06 12.66
CA ASP A 234 2.92 -0.23 12.97
C ASP A 234 2.07 1.01 12.64
N LEU A 235 2.68 2.19 12.68
CA LEU A 235 2.03 3.45 12.32
C LEU A 235 2.04 3.71 10.81
N ILE A 236 2.95 3.05 10.07
CA ILE A 236 3.08 3.23 8.64
C ILE A 236 2.03 2.40 7.91
N LEU A 237 1.27 3.07 7.05
CA LEU A 237 0.34 2.46 6.11
C LEU A 237 1.14 1.88 4.94
N LEU A 238 1.70 2.72 4.05
CA LEU A 238 2.59 2.27 2.97
C LEU A 238 3.87 3.10 2.93
N VAL A 239 4.92 2.49 2.38
CA VAL A 239 6.12 3.19 1.89
C VAL A 239 6.16 3.04 0.38
N CYS A 240 5.99 4.14 -0.35
CA CYS A 240 5.95 4.14 -1.81
C CYS A 240 7.15 4.91 -2.39
N ALA A 241 7.65 4.45 -3.53
CA ALA A 241 8.60 5.19 -4.36
C ALA A 241 8.29 4.95 -5.84
N ASP A 242 8.08 6.03 -6.59
CA ASP A 242 7.89 5.99 -8.05
C ASP A 242 9.21 5.95 -8.82
N SER A 243 10.32 6.26 -8.15
CA SER A 243 11.66 6.38 -8.73
C SER A 243 12.72 6.26 -7.64
N ALA A 244 13.98 6.07 -8.05
CA ALA A 244 15.13 6.04 -7.13
C ALA A 244 15.34 7.32 -6.31
N SER A 245 14.64 8.39 -6.69
CA SER A 245 14.74 9.74 -6.16
C SER A 245 13.52 10.18 -5.35
N SER A 246 12.54 9.30 -5.14
CA SER A 246 11.34 9.63 -4.38
C SER A 246 11.14 8.68 -3.20
N LEU A 247 10.52 9.22 -2.15
CA LEU A 247 10.03 8.47 -1.02
C LEU A 247 8.72 9.08 -0.58
N GLN A 248 7.72 8.24 -0.36
CA GLN A 248 6.46 8.60 0.26
C GLN A 248 6.22 7.63 1.41
N VAL A 249 5.84 8.17 2.56
CA VAL A 249 5.37 7.38 3.70
C VAL A 249 3.97 7.84 4.04
N SER A 250 3.05 6.90 4.10
CA SER A 250 1.62 7.17 4.28
C SER A 250 1.15 6.71 5.66
N PHE A 251 0.19 7.42 6.23
CA PHE A 251 -0.34 7.19 7.59
C PHE A 251 -1.86 7.33 7.58
N SER A 252 -2.57 6.53 8.39
CA SER A 252 -4.02 6.68 8.51
C SER A 252 -4.34 7.96 9.28
N ALA A 253 -5.34 8.73 8.86
CA ALA A 253 -5.81 9.89 9.62
C ALA A 253 -6.48 9.49 10.96
N LEU A 254 -6.71 8.20 11.20
CA LEU A 254 -7.19 7.67 12.47
C LEU A 254 -6.07 7.38 13.48
N ASP A 255 -4.81 7.44 13.07
CA ASP A 255 -3.68 7.24 13.98
C ASP A 255 -3.42 8.50 14.81
N ASP A 256 -2.78 8.32 15.98
CA ASP A 256 -2.44 9.43 16.88
C ASP A 256 -1.54 10.45 16.16
N GLN A 257 -2.04 11.68 16.03
CA GLN A 257 -1.36 12.69 15.20
C GLN A 257 0.01 13.07 15.73
N GLN A 258 0.22 13.06 17.06
CA GLN A 258 1.52 13.36 17.64
C GLN A 258 2.53 12.27 17.30
N GLN A 259 2.16 11.00 17.48
CA GLN A 259 3.01 9.87 17.11
C GLN A 259 3.32 9.87 15.60
N VAL A 260 2.32 10.15 14.75
CA VAL A 260 2.56 10.28 13.30
C VAL A 260 3.54 11.42 13.01
N SER A 261 3.37 12.58 13.67
CA SER A 261 4.27 13.72 13.50
C SER A 261 5.72 13.36 13.86
N ASP A 262 5.92 12.73 15.02
CA ASP A 262 7.23 12.31 15.48
C ASP A 262 7.86 11.29 14.52
N VAL A 263 7.06 10.33 14.01
CA VAL A 263 7.52 9.33 13.03
C VAL A 263 7.89 9.97 11.69
N ILE A 264 7.19 11.02 11.24
CA ILE A 264 7.62 11.77 10.03
C ILE A 264 9.02 12.35 10.25
N GLY A 265 9.32 12.88 11.44
CA GLY A 265 10.66 13.36 11.79
C GLY A 265 11.72 12.25 11.73
N GLN A 266 11.42 11.08 12.29
CA GLN A 266 12.31 9.92 12.24
C GLN A 266 12.51 9.40 10.80
N CYS A 267 11.44 9.34 10.00
CA CYS A 267 11.50 9.02 8.58
C CYS A 267 12.37 10.03 7.82
N PHE A 268 12.28 11.32 8.14
CA PHE A 268 13.12 12.36 7.55
C PHE A 268 14.61 12.10 7.82
N HIS A 269 14.97 11.85 9.08
CA HIS A 269 16.34 11.52 9.47
C HIS A 269 16.87 10.26 8.78
N ALA A 270 16.10 9.17 8.83
CA ALA A 270 16.43 7.94 8.14
C ALA A 270 16.61 8.19 6.63
N ALA A 271 15.73 8.98 6.04
CA ALA A 271 15.78 9.27 4.62
C ALA A 271 17.02 10.09 4.22
N LEU A 272 17.46 11.04 5.04
CA LEU A 272 18.66 11.84 4.77
C LEU A 272 19.96 11.06 4.96
N THR A 273 20.00 10.15 5.95
CA THR A 273 21.17 9.33 6.28
C THR A 273 21.33 8.11 5.37
N ASN A 274 20.25 7.72 4.68
CA ASN A 274 20.19 6.60 3.75
C ASN A 274 20.48 6.99 2.29
N ARG A 275 21.14 8.12 2.06
CA ARG A 275 21.45 8.56 0.69
C ARG A 275 22.77 7.99 0.21
N GLY A 276 22.70 7.33 -0.95
CA GLY A 276 23.86 6.96 -1.75
C GLY A 276 24.05 7.93 -2.92
N TYR A 277 25.29 8.07 -3.39
CA TYR A 277 25.55 8.60 -4.72
C TYR A 277 25.80 7.41 -5.65
N HIS A 278 24.87 7.19 -6.58
CA HIS A 278 25.06 6.25 -7.67
C HIS A 278 24.53 6.93 -8.94
N PRO A 279 25.34 7.05 -10.01
CA PRO A 279 24.81 7.49 -11.29
C PRO A 279 23.63 6.59 -11.64
N SER A 280 22.44 7.16 -11.80
CA SER A 280 21.23 6.42 -12.10
C SER A 280 21.26 5.99 -13.58
N GLU A 281 21.98 4.91 -13.85
CA GLU A 281 21.96 4.22 -15.15
C GLU A 281 21.08 2.97 -15.11
N ASP A 282 20.50 2.63 -13.96
CA ASP A 282 19.64 1.47 -13.81
C ASP A 282 18.27 1.70 -14.49
N ASP A 283 17.84 0.72 -15.27
CA ASP A 283 16.48 0.65 -15.80
C ASP A 283 15.44 0.74 -14.66
N PRO A 284 14.36 1.54 -14.80
CA PRO A 284 13.36 1.70 -13.74
C PRO A 284 12.71 0.40 -13.26
N PHE A 285 12.52 -0.59 -14.13
CA PHE A 285 11.96 -1.88 -13.75
C PHE A 285 12.97 -2.71 -12.96
N ASP A 286 14.23 -2.73 -13.37
CA ASP A 286 15.30 -3.37 -12.61
C ASP A 286 15.47 -2.72 -11.23
N TRP A 287 15.36 -1.39 -11.15
CA TRP A 287 15.35 -0.68 -9.89
C TRP A 287 14.20 -1.14 -8.98
N ALA A 288 12.97 -1.12 -9.47
CA ALA A 288 11.78 -1.52 -8.71
C ALA A 288 11.88 -2.98 -8.23
N ARG A 289 12.35 -3.88 -9.10
CA ARG A 289 12.48 -5.31 -8.81
C ARG A 289 13.41 -5.61 -7.64
N ARG A 290 14.44 -4.79 -7.39
CA ARG A 290 15.33 -4.95 -6.23
C ARG A 290 14.59 -4.86 -4.89
N PHE A 291 13.46 -4.16 -4.86
CA PHE A 291 12.69 -3.91 -3.65
C PHE A 291 11.41 -4.73 -3.54
N ALA A 292 11.13 -5.60 -4.52
CA ALA A 292 9.92 -6.43 -4.53
C ALA A 292 9.82 -7.39 -3.33
N ASN A 293 10.93 -7.68 -2.65
CA ASN A 293 11.02 -8.63 -1.54
C ASN A 293 11.37 -7.96 -0.18
N VAL A 294 11.07 -6.67 0.00
CA VAL A 294 11.40 -5.96 1.25
C VAL A 294 10.35 -6.22 2.34
N ASP A 295 9.10 -5.87 2.07
CA ASP A 295 7.93 -6.01 2.95
C ASP A 295 6.69 -5.70 2.09
N PRO A 296 5.54 -6.35 2.33
CA PRO A 296 4.31 -6.08 1.56
C PRO A 296 3.82 -4.63 1.59
N ARG A 297 4.25 -3.82 2.57
CA ARG A 297 3.94 -2.37 2.65
C ARG A 297 4.90 -1.49 1.86
N VAL A 298 6.00 -2.05 1.33
CA VAL A 298 7.02 -1.31 0.59
C VAL A 298 6.79 -1.51 -0.91
N HIS A 299 6.47 -0.41 -1.59
CA HIS A 299 6.05 -0.37 -2.98
C HIS A 299 7.01 0.47 -3.82
N ALA A 300 7.89 -0.19 -4.58
CA ALA A 300 8.75 0.47 -5.58
C ALA A 300 8.20 0.24 -6.98
N GLY A 301 7.91 1.32 -7.73
CA GLY A 301 7.43 1.23 -9.11
C GLY A 301 6.11 0.46 -9.29
N THR A 302 5.33 0.29 -8.22
CA THR A 302 4.03 -0.40 -8.27
C THR A 302 2.89 0.61 -8.51
N PRO A 303 1.68 0.14 -8.85
CA PRO A 303 0.50 1.00 -8.97
C PRO A 303 0.25 1.95 -7.79
N TRP A 304 0.49 1.50 -6.55
CA TRP A 304 0.36 2.32 -5.35
C TRP A 304 1.38 3.46 -5.23
N ALA A 305 2.46 3.41 -6.01
CA ALA A 305 3.51 4.41 -5.97
C ALA A 305 3.40 5.46 -7.07
N GLY A 306 2.79 5.15 -8.22
CA GLY A 306 2.95 6.00 -9.40
C GLY A 306 1.76 6.12 -10.36
N ILE A 307 0.61 5.45 -10.14
CA ILE A 307 -0.55 5.68 -11.00
C ILE A 307 -1.12 7.07 -10.76
N ASP A 308 -1.10 7.91 -11.79
CA ASP A 308 -1.71 9.23 -11.78
C ASP A 308 -3.20 9.13 -12.18
N PRO A 309 -4.13 9.79 -11.48
CA PRO A 309 -5.53 9.89 -11.91
C PRO A 309 -5.74 10.43 -13.32
N ALA A 310 -4.78 11.18 -13.86
CA ALA A 310 -4.82 11.73 -15.22
C ALA A 310 -4.40 10.72 -16.30
N TRP A 311 -3.91 9.54 -15.93
CA TRP A 311 -3.61 8.49 -16.91
C TRP A 311 -4.93 7.94 -17.51
N GLU A 312 -4.92 7.64 -18.81
CA GLU A 312 -5.97 6.81 -19.40
C GLU A 312 -5.95 5.43 -18.71
N GLU A 313 -7.11 4.80 -18.52
CA GLU A 313 -7.23 3.52 -17.81
C GLU A 313 -6.19 2.51 -18.34
N CYS A 314 -5.14 2.29 -17.54
CA CYS A 314 -4.11 1.31 -17.83
C CYS A 314 -4.52 -0.04 -17.22
N SER A 315 -4.19 -1.14 -17.88
CA SER A 315 -4.45 -2.47 -17.30
C SER A 315 -3.41 -2.76 -16.22
N LEU A 316 -3.88 -2.86 -14.96
CA LEU A 316 -3.05 -3.22 -13.81
C LEU A 316 -2.78 -4.73 -13.77
N PHE A 317 -3.56 -5.53 -14.50
CA PHE A 317 -3.43 -6.99 -14.54
C PHE A 317 -2.87 -7.55 -15.84
N SER A 318 -2.14 -6.74 -16.62
CA SER A 318 -1.53 -7.16 -17.88
C SER A 318 -0.59 -8.39 -17.72
N ALA A 319 -0.48 -9.16 -18.81
CA ALA A 319 0.33 -10.37 -18.95
C ALA A 319 1.79 -10.05 -19.22
#